data_AF-D1JFQ7-F1
#
_entry.id   AF-D1JFQ7-F1
#
_cell.length_a   1.000
_cell.length_b   1.000
_cell.length_c   1.000
_cell.angle_alpha   90.00
_cell.angle_beta   90.00
_cell.angle_gamma   90.00
#
_symmetry.space_group_name_H-M   'P 1'
#
loop_
_entity.id
_entity.type
_entity.pdbx_description
1 polymer ?
#
loop_
_entity_poly.entity_id
_entity_poly.type
_entity_poly.pdbx_seq_one_letter_code
_entity_poly.pdbx_strand_id
1 'polypeptide(L)' 'MIKEHIATSFHIDLDDLDYTPFDAYGGRGKMWQLFGDGMDTVISEMNAALVV' A
#
# COMPACT_ATOMS: atom_id res chain seq x y z
N MET A 1 23.40 -1.52 -2.44
CA MET A 1 23.09 -2.83 -1.81
C MET A 1 22.67 -2.63 -0.35
N ILE A 2 21.71 -3.38 0.19
CA ILE A 2 20.74 -2.92 1.22
C ILE A 2 19.83 -1.79 0.73
N LYS A 3 20.35 -0.62 0.30
CA LYS A 3 19.49 0.47 -0.20
C LYS A 3 18.65 0.05 -1.42
N GLU A 4 19.26 -0.71 -2.34
CA GLU A 4 18.56 -1.24 -3.52
C GLU A 4 17.61 -2.38 -3.15
N HIS A 5 17.87 -3.12 -2.08
CA HIS A 5 17.01 -4.20 -1.62
C HIS A 5 15.76 -3.65 -0.91
N ILE A 6 15.93 -2.60 -0.09
CA ILE A 6 14.82 -1.82 0.47
C ILE A 6 14.00 -1.14 -0.65
N ALA A 7 14.67 -0.67 -1.71
CA ALA A 7 14.00 -0.02 -2.84
C ALA A 7 13.23 -1.01 -3.76
N THR A 8 13.56 -2.30 -3.75
CA THR A 8 12.99 -3.30 -4.69
C THR A 8 12.00 -4.27 -4.05
N SER A 9 11.88 -4.31 -2.71
CA SER A 9 10.87 -5.11 -2.01
C SER A 9 9.75 -4.23 -1.45
N PHE A 10 9.27 -3.27 -2.24
CA PHE A 10 8.14 -2.45 -1.82
C PHE A 10 6.85 -3.24 -2.10
N HIS A 11 6.32 -3.85 -1.04
CA HIS A 11 5.05 -4.53 -1.02
C HIS A 11 4.18 -3.87 0.04
N ILE A 12 2.96 -3.51 -0.32
CA ILE A 12 1.95 -2.95 0.57
C ILE A 12 0.97 -4.07 0.86
N ASP A 13 0.94 -4.51 2.12
CA ASP A 13 -0.10 -5.35 2.67
C ASP A 13 -1.26 -4.50 3.21
N LEU A 14 -2.42 -5.12 3.41
CA LEU A 14 -3.60 -4.42 3.93
C LEU A 14 -3.34 -3.77 5.31
N ASP A 15 -2.58 -4.45 6.16
CA ASP A 15 -2.26 -3.97 7.50
C ASP A 15 -1.25 -2.82 7.48
N ASP A 16 -0.51 -2.62 6.39
CA ASP A 16 0.40 -1.48 6.25
C ASP A 16 -0.38 -0.15 6.23
N LEU A 17 -1.65 -0.17 5.81
CA LEU A 17 -2.54 0.99 5.83
C LEU A 17 -2.87 1.48 7.25
N ASP A 18 -2.57 0.70 8.28
CA ASP A 18 -2.76 1.08 9.68
C ASP A 18 -1.51 1.79 10.27
N TYR A 19 -0.44 1.95 9.49
CA TYR A 19 0.81 2.60 9.90
C TYR A 19 1.10 3.88 9.12
N THR A 20 2.05 4.67 9.63
CA THR A 20 2.54 5.89 8.97
C THR A 20 3.24 5.56 7.65
N PRO A 21 2.94 6.28 6.55
CA PRO A 21 2.18 7.55 6.52
C PRO A 21 0.66 7.41 6.33
N PHE A 22 0.13 6.22 6.10
CA PHE A 22 -1.27 6.02 5.71
C PHE A 22 -2.25 6.37 6.83
N ASP A 23 -1.92 6.04 8.07
CA ASP A 23 -2.72 6.34 9.26
C ASP A 23 -3.07 7.84 9.36
N ALA A 24 -2.12 8.73 9.06
CA ALA A 24 -2.29 10.17 9.04
C ALA A 24 -3.26 10.66 7.94
N TYR A 25 -3.47 9.86 6.90
CA TYR A 25 -4.43 10.12 5.82
C TYR A 25 -5.73 9.32 5.97
N GLY A 26 -5.97 8.72 7.14
CA GLY A 26 -7.19 7.97 7.47
C GLY A 26 -7.10 6.46 7.24
N GLY A 27 -5.92 5.97 6.86
CA GLY A 27 -5.54 4.56 6.82
C GLY A 27 -6.51 3.65 6.07
N ARG A 28 -6.65 2.42 6.56
CA ARG A 28 -7.53 1.41 5.98
C ARG A 28 -8.99 1.88 5.90
N GLY A 29 -9.47 2.61 6.91
CA GLY A 29 -10.83 3.13 6.93
C GLY A 29 -11.11 4.09 5.77
N LYS A 30 -10.15 4.97 5.46
CA LYS A 30 -10.26 5.88 4.31
C LYS A 30 -10.17 5.14 2.98
N MET A 31 -9.29 4.14 2.89
CA MET A 31 -9.16 3.29 1.71
C MET A 31 -10.48 2.58 1.39
N TRP A 32 -11.13 1.99 2.40
CA TRP A 32 -12.45 1.37 2.26
C TRP A 32 -13.53 2.37 1.86
N GLN A 33 -13.54 3.57 2.44
CA GLN A 33 -14.52 4.60 2.07
C GLN A 33 -14.44 4.99 0.59
N LEU A 34 -13.23 5.02 0.02
CA LEU A 34 -12.99 5.44 -1.36
C LEU A 34 -13.20 4.32 -2.37
N PHE A 35 -12.76 3.11 -2.04
CA PHE A 35 -12.65 2.01 -3.00
C PHE A 35 -13.52 0.80 -2.67
N GLY A 36 -14.01 0.65 -1.44
CA GLY A 36 -14.86 -0.46 -1.00
C GLY A 36 -14.27 -1.81 -1.41
N ASP A 37 -15.09 -2.64 -2.07
CA ASP A 37 -14.70 -3.94 -2.61
C ASP A 37 -13.55 -3.88 -3.63
N GLY A 38 -13.28 -2.71 -4.21
CA GLY A 38 -12.17 -2.47 -5.14
C GLY A 38 -10.82 -2.22 -4.46
N MET A 39 -10.77 -2.13 -3.12
CA MET A 39 -9.55 -1.85 -2.37
C MET A 39 -8.41 -2.83 -2.68
N ASP A 40 -8.69 -4.13 -2.73
CA ASP A 40 -7.68 -5.16 -3.02
C ASP A 40 -7.09 -5.02 -4.43
N THR A 41 -7.92 -4.59 -5.39
CA THR A 41 -7.47 -4.33 -6.76
C THR A 41 -6.50 -3.15 -6.79
N VAL A 42 -6.82 -2.06 -6.09
CA VAL A 42 -5.94 -0.88 -5.99
C VAL A 42 -4.60 -1.24 -5.35
N ILE A 43 -4.61 -2.01 -4.26
CA ILE A 43 -3.38 -2.46 -3.59
C ILE A 43 -2.55 -3.34 -4.55
N SER A 44 -3.19 -4.26 -5.28
CA SER A 44 -2.52 -5.09 -6.28
C SER A 44 -1.92 -4.26 -7.42
N GLU A 45 -2.61 -3.24 -7.92
CA GLU A 45 -2.11 -2.35 -8.97
C GLU A 45 -0.92 -1.51 -8.48
N MET A 46 -1.00 -0.98 -7.26
CA MET A 46 0.10 -0.25 -6.63
C MET A 46 1.34 -1.14 -6.49
N ASN A 47 1.17 -2.36 -5.97
CA ASN A 47 2.26 -3.32 -5.84
C ASN A 47 2.85 -3.71 -7.20
N ALA A 48 2.02 -3.90 -8.24
CA ALA A 48 2.51 -4.20 -9.58
C ALA A 48 3.33 -3.05 -10.19
N ALA A 49 2.96 -1.80 -9.93
CA ALA A 49 3.70 -0.63 -10.39
C ALA A 49 5.05 -0.43 -9.69
N LEU A 50 5.24 -1.01 -8.50
CA LEU A 50 6.45 -0.89 -7.69
C LEU A 50 7.53 -1.94 -8.01
N VAL A 51 7.19 -3.01 -8.75
CA VAL A 51 8.12 -4.09 -9.15
C VAL A 51 8.94 -3.73 -10.41
N VAL A 52 9.03 -2.43 -10.76
CA VAL A 52 9.70 -1.92 -11.99
C VAL A 52 11.16 -1.56 -11.77
#